data_AF-A0A7L3HKU1-F1
#
_entry.id   AF-A0A7L3HKU1-F1
#
_cell.length_a   1.000
_cell.length_b   1.000
_cell.length_c   1.000
_cell.angle_alpha   90.00
_cell.angle_beta   90.00
_cell.angle_gamma   90.00
#
_symmetry.space_group_name_H-M   'P 1'
#
loop_
_entity.id
_entity.type
_entity.pdbx_description
1 polymer ?
#
loop_
_entity_poly.entity_id
_entity_poly.type
_entity_poly.pdbx_seq_one_letter_code
_entity_poly.pdbx_strand_id
1 'polypeptide(L)'
;MLIKEYHILLPMSLEEYQVAQLYMIQKKSREESSGEGSGVEILANRPYSDGPGGSGQYTHKIYHVGSHIPSWFRALLPKAALQVEEESWNAYPYTRTRYTCPFVEKFSIEIETYYRPDAGQQTNIFNLSAAEKRQRIL
;
A
#
# COMPACT_ATOMS: atom_id res chain seq x y z
N MET A 1 4.62 8.98 -15.06
CA MET A 1 3.94 8.55 -13.82
C MET A 1 2.45 8.62 -14.07
N LEU A 2 1.69 7.57 -13.75
CA LEU A 2 0.24 7.58 -13.86
C LEU A 2 -0.33 7.85 -12.47
N ILE A 3 -1.16 8.88 -12.32
CA ILE A 3 -1.75 9.26 -11.03
C ILE A 3 -3.25 9.05 -11.13
N LYS A 4 -3.79 8.23 -10.23
CA LYS A 4 -5.24 8.02 -10.08
C LYS A 4 -5.61 8.32 -8.63
N GLU A 5 -6.61 9.16 -8.43
CA GLU A 5 -7.12 9.50 -7.11
C GLU A 5 -8.53 8.94 -6.97
N TYR A 6 -8.75 8.09 -5.97
CA TYR A 6 -10.04 7.44 -5.72
C TYR A 6 -10.70 8.04 -4.49
N HIS A 7 -11.95 8.50 -4.63
CA HIS A 7 -12.76 8.97 -3.51
C HIS A 7 -13.72 7.87 -3.07
N ILE A 8 -13.46 7.27 -1.91
CA ILE A 8 -14.25 6.17 -1.37
C ILE A 8 -15.06 6.71 -0.19
N LEU A 9 -16.33 7.06 -0.45
CA LEU A 9 -17.25 7.51 0.59
C LEU A 9 -17.77 6.31 1.38
N LEU A 10 -17.71 6.40 2.71
CA LEU A 10 -18.17 5.34 3.60
C LEU A 10 -19.16 5.90 4.62
N PRO A 11 -20.25 5.18 4.93
CA PRO A 11 -21.25 5.61 5.92
C PRO A 11 -20.78 5.29 7.34
N MET A 12 -19.60 5.76 7.72
CA MET A 12 -19.01 5.53 9.05
C MET A 12 -18.11 6.70 9.46
N SER A 13 -17.93 6.89 10.76
CA SER A 13 -17.04 7.93 11.29
C SER A 13 -15.56 7.56 11.11
N LEU A 14 -14.66 8.53 11.31
CA LEU A 14 -13.23 8.26 11.28
C LEU A 14 -12.78 7.35 12.42
N GLU A 15 -13.40 7.47 13.58
CA GLU A 15 -13.10 6.64 14.74
C GLU A 15 -13.52 5.19 14.48
N GLU A 16 -14.71 4.98 13.91
CA GLU A 16 -15.19 3.66 13.50
C GLU A 16 -14.28 3.07 12.42
N TYR A 17 -13.88 3.87 11.42
CA TYR A 17 -13.00 3.40 10.35
C TYR A 17 -11.63 3.01 10.91
N GLN A 18 -11.07 3.75 11.87
CA GLN A 18 -9.78 3.42 12.48
C GLN A 18 -9.81 2.04 13.14
N VAL A 19 -10.86 1.73 13.90
CA VAL A 19 -11.04 0.41 14.52
C VAL A 19 -11.20 -0.68 13.46
N ALA A 20 -12.04 -0.43 12.45
CA ALA A 20 -12.26 -1.36 11.35
C ALA A 20 -10.98 -1.64 10.55
N GLN A 21 -10.17 -0.61 10.29
CA GLN A 21 -8.90 -0.73 9.57
C GLN A 21 -7.93 -1.63 10.32
N LEU A 22 -7.75 -1.41 11.63
CA LEU A 22 -6.87 -2.24 12.46
C LEU A 22 -7.33 -3.70 12.48
N TYR A 23 -8.64 -3.94 12.60
CA TYR A 23 -9.20 -5.28 12.50
C TYR A 23 -8.90 -5.92 11.14
N MET A 24 -9.13 -5.19 10.05
CA MET A 24 -8.89 -5.68 8.69
C MET A 24 -7.41 -5.98 8.43
N ILE A 25 -6.49 -5.15 8.93
CA ILE A 25 -5.05 -5.41 8.86
C ILE A 25 -4.71 -6.72 9.58
N GLN A 26 -5.20 -6.91 10.81
CA GLN A 26 -4.93 -8.13 11.57
C GLN A 26 -5.53 -9.38 10.89
N LYS A 27 -6.77 -9.28 10.42
CA LYS A 27 -7.45 -10.36 9.70
C LYS A 27 -6.68 -10.72 8.43
N LYS A 28 -6.31 -9.72 7.62
CA LYS A 28 -5.56 -9.93 6.38
C LYS A 28 -4.17 -10.52 6.66
N SER A 29 -3.47 -10.02 7.68
CA SER A 29 -2.18 -10.57 8.10
C SER A 29 -2.29 -12.04 8.51
N ARG A 30 -3.37 -12.43 9.19
CA ARG A 30 -3.62 -13.84 9.55
C ARG A 30 -3.84 -14.69 8.31
N GLU A 31 -4.68 -14.23 7.37
CA GLU A 31 -4.91 -14.90 6.09
C GLU A 31 -3.61 -15.06 5.27
N GLU A 32 -2.73 -14.05 5.31
CA GLU A 32 -1.41 -14.06 4.64
C GLU A 32 -0.37 -14.94 5.36
N SER A 33 -0.57 -15.24 6.65
CA SER A 33 0.39 -15.98 7.49
C SER A 33 0.03 -17.47 7.66
N SER A 34 -1.22 -17.87 7.39
CA SER A 34 -1.67 -19.26 7.55
C SER A 34 -1.77 -19.97 6.20
N GLY A 35 -0.73 -20.71 5.82
CA GLY A 35 -0.77 -21.65 4.69
C GLY A 35 0.62 -22.12 4.25
N GLU A 36 0.75 -23.41 3.93
CA GLU A 36 1.93 -23.95 3.26
C GLU A 36 2.03 -23.28 1.87
N GLY A 37 3.01 -22.38 1.67
CA GLY A 37 3.13 -21.59 0.45
C GLY A 37 2.37 -20.26 0.43
N SER A 38 2.10 -19.62 1.59
CA SER A 38 1.39 -18.33 1.67
C SER A 38 1.99 -17.21 0.80
N GLY A 39 3.29 -17.32 0.51
CA GLY A 39 3.97 -16.41 -0.39
C GLY A 39 4.12 -15.00 0.18
N VAL A 40 4.02 -14.80 1.50
CA VAL A 40 4.28 -13.51 2.14
C VAL A 40 5.26 -13.68 3.30
N GLU A 41 6.38 -12.96 3.26
CA GLU A 41 7.38 -12.88 4.32
C GLU A 41 7.31 -11.50 4.99
N ILE A 42 7.28 -11.44 6.33
CA ILE A 42 7.26 -10.18 7.09
C ILE A 42 8.68 -9.89 7.59
N LEU A 43 9.34 -8.89 7.00
CA LEU A 43 10.71 -8.50 7.35
C LEU A 43 10.78 -7.50 8.51
N ALA A 44 9.79 -6.60 8.59
CA ALA A 44 9.70 -5.63 9.67
C ALA A 44 8.26 -5.36 10.07
N ASN A 45 8.04 -5.18 11.37
CA ASN A 45 6.81 -4.66 11.94
C ASN A 45 7.16 -3.92 13.24
N ARG A 46 7.36 -2.60 13.14
CA ARG A 46 7.87 -1.81 14.27
C ARG A 46 7.27 -0.40 14.27
N PRO A 47 7.15 0.23 15.45
CA PRO A 47 6.83 1.65 15.51
C PRO A 47 7.96 2.47 14.86
N TYR A 48 7.61 3.66 14.38
CA TYR A 48 8.56 4.66 13.92
C TYR A 48 8.17 6.06 14.41
N SER A 49 9.19 6.90 14.56
CA SER A 49 9.05 8.35 14.68
C SER A 49 9.69 9.00 13.44
N ASP A 50 9.18 10.16 13.03
CA ASP A 50 9.75 10.99 11.96
C ASP A 50 9.74 10.37 10.55
N GLY A 51 8.64 9.73 10.17
CA GLY A 51 8.39 9.21 8.82
C GLY A 51 7.19 9.86 8.12
N PRO A 52 6.72 9.28 6.98
CA PRO A 52 5.54 9.77 6.27
C PRO A 52 4.30 9.86 7.18
N GLY A 53 3.75 11.06 7.36
CA GLY A 53 2.63 11.29 8.27
C GLY A 53 3.03 11.50 9.75
N GLY A 54 4.32 11.59 10.06
CA GLY A 54 4.83 11.85 11.40
C GLY A 54 5.28 10.58 12.10
N SER A 55 4.47 10.04 13.00
CA SER A 55 4.79 8.85 13.79
C SER A 55 3.69 7.80 13.61
N GLY A 56 4.06 6.52 13.63
CA GLY A 56 3.11 5.44 13.38
C GLY A 56 3.74 4.06 13.40
N GLN A 57 3.13 3.14 12.66
CA GLN A 57 3.61 1.77 12.48
C GLN A 57 4.20 1.57 11.09
N TYR A 58 5.41 1.01 11.02
CA TYR A 58 6.07 0.64 9.77
C TYR A 58 6.05 -0.86 9.60
N THR A 59 5.68 -1.32 8.41
CA THR A 59 5.80 -2.73 8.01
C THR A 59 6.58 -2.86 6.71
N HIS A 60 7.40 -3.90 6.63
CA HIS A 60 8.07 -4.31 5.40
C HIS A 60 7.76 -5.78 5.15
N LYS A 61 7.18 -6.09 3.99
CA LYS A 61 6.83 -7.45 3.58
C LYS A 61 7.39 -7.77 2.19
N ILE A 62 7.69 -9.05 1.96
CA ILE A 62 8.00 -9.58 0.64
C ILE A 62 6.87 -10.51 0.20
N TYR A 63 6.27 -10.22 -0.95
CA TYR A 63 5.31 -11.07 -1.63
C TYR A 63 6.00 -11.91 -2.71
N HIS A 64 6.01 -13.23 -2.52
CA HIS A 64 6.45 -14.22 -3.49
C HIS A 64 5.33 -14.51 -4.52
N VAL A 65 5.19 -13.64 -5.52
CA VAL A 65 4.17 -13.72 -6.58
C VAL A 65 4.45 -14.78 -7.65
N GLY A 66 5.46 -15.63 -7.42
CA GLY A 66 5.89 -16.67 -8.34
C GLY A 66 4.83 -17.70 -8.70
N SER A 67 3.72 -17.81 -7.98
CA SER A 67 2.55 -18.67 -8.29
C SER A 67 1.38 -17.94 -8.95
N HIS A 68 1.42 -16.60 -9.06
CA HIS A 68 0.35 -15.76 -9.61
C HIS A 68 0.67 -15.14 -10.98
N ILE A 69 1.92 -15.22 -11.42
CA ILE A 69 2.38 -14.68 -12.71
C ILE A 69 2.07 -15.66 -13.87
N PRO A 70 1.66 -15.22 -15.08
CA PRO A 70 1.48 -16.12 -16.22
C PRO A 70 2.71 -17.02 -16.50
N SER A 71 2.48 -18.29 -16.83
CA SER A 71 3.54 -19.30 -16.98
C SER A 71 4.59 -18.93 -18.05
N TRP A 72 4.17 -18.33 -19.16
CA TRP A 72 5.07 -17.84 -20.21
C TRP A 72 5.99 -16.70 -19.72
N PHE A 73 5.54 -15.88 -18.77
CA PHE A 73 6.34 -14.80 -18.18
C PHE A 73 7.31 -15.34 -17.13
N ARG A 74 6.91 -16.33 -16.32
CA ARG A 74 7.81 -16.98 -15.35
C ARG A 74 9.03 -17.65 -16.00
N ALA A 75 8.84 -18.28 -17.16
CA ALA A 75 9.93 -18.98 -17.84
C ALA A 75 11.06 -18.05 -18.32
N LEU A 76 10.78 -16.74 -18.41
CA LEU A 76 11.73 -15.72 -18.86
C LEU A 76 12.39 -14.96 -17.70
N LEU A 77 11.97 -15.23 -16.46
CA LEU A 77 12.33 -14.43 -15.29
C LEU A 77 13.30 -15.17 -14.35
N PRO A 78 14.37 -14.51 -13.87
CA PRO A 78 15.17 -15.02 -12.75
C PRO A 78 14.29 -15.22 -11.51
N LYS A 79 14.62 -16.18 -10.63
CA LYS A 79 13.84 -16.43 -9.40
C LYS A 79 13.69 -15.19 -8.50
N ALA A 80 14.68 -14.29 -8.50
CA ALA A 80 14.64 -13.01 -7.79
C ALA A 80 13.59 -12.02 -8.35
N ALA A 81 13.14 -12.22 -9.59
CA ALA A 81 12.13 -11.39 -10.24
C ALA A 81 10.68 -11.74 -9.88
N LEU A 82 10.50 -12.74 -9.02
CA LEU A 82 9.18 -13.20 -8.57
C LEU A 82 8.82 -12.68 -7.18
N GLN A 83 9.48 -11.61 -6.75
CA GLN A 83 9.28 -10.96 -5.47
C GLN A 83 8.80 -9.51 -5.67
N VAL A 84 7.84 -9.12 -4.86
CA VAL A 84 7.36 -7.73 -4.73
C VAL A 84 7.59 -7.32 -3.29
N GLU A 85 8.31 -6.22 -3.09
CA GLU A 85 8.50 -5.64 -1.76
C GLU A 85 7.38 -4.65 -1.48
N GLU A 86 6.78 -4.72 -0.30
CA GLU A 86 5.80 -3.78 0.23
C GLU A 86 6.39 -3.10 1.45
N GLU A 87 6.55 -1.79 1.38
CA GLU A 87 6.81 -0.94 2.54
C GLU A 87 5.56 -0.12 2.86
N SER A 88 5.06 -0.19 4.09
CA SER A 88 3.88 0.55 4.53
C SER A 88 4.15 1.37 5.79
N TRP A 89 3.69 2.62 5.79
CA TRP A 89 3.72 3.56 6.89
C TRP A 89 2.29 3.91 7.27
N ASN A 90 1.82 3.39 8.40
CA ASN A 90 0.50 3.68 8.94
C ASN A 90 0.61 4.72 10.07
N ALA A 91 0.23 5.97 9.76
CA ALA A 91 0.12 7.08 10.70
C ALA A 91 -1.29 7.68 10.61
N TYR A 92 -2.31 6.86 10.91
CA TYR A 92 -3.72 7.26 10.84
C TYR A 92 -3.94 8.67 11.42
N PRO A 93 -4.59 9.60 10.69
CA PRO A 93 -5.43 9.40 9.51
C PRO A 93 -4.70 9.50 8.14
N TYR A 94 -3.40 9.24 8.10
CA TYR A 94 -2.63 9.11 6.86
C TYR A 94 -1.97 7.74 6.75
N THR A 95 -1.97 7.17 5.55
CA THR A 95 -1.18 5.98 5.27
C THR A 95 -0.45 6.16 3.95
N ARG A 96 0.74 5.55 3.87
CA ARG A 96 1.52 5.44 2.64
C ARG A 96 1.96 4.01 2.49
N THR A 97 1.76 3.44 1.31
CA THR A 97 2.26 2.10 0.99
C THR A 97 2.96 2.16 -0.36
N ARG A 98 4.16 1.60 -0.44
CA ARG A 98 4.98 1.54 -1.64
C ARG A 98 5.26 0.09 -1.97
N TYR A 99 4.96 -0.27 -3.21
CA TYR A 99 5.31 -1.54 -3.81
C TYR A 99 6.43 -1.33 -4.81
N THR A 100 7.48 -2.14 -4.72
CA THR A 100 8.61 -2.18 -5.65
C THR A 100 8.85 -3.61 -6.12
N CYS A 101 9.44 -3.77 -7.30
CA CYS A 101 9.91 -5.05 -7.78
C CYS A 101 11.41 -4.96 -8.04
N PRO A 102 12.26 -5.69 -7.29
CA PRO A 102 13.72 -5.61 -7.45
C PRO A 102 14.23 -5.85 -8.87
N PHE A 103 13.50 -6.64 -9.66
CA PHE A 103 13.87 -6.94 -11.05
C PHE A 103 13.51 -5.83 -12.04
N VAL A 104 12.52 -5.00 -11.70
CA VAL A 104 12.08 -3.89 -12.54
C VAL A 104 12.30 -2.61 -11.77
N GLU A 105 13.55 -2.15 -11.69
CA GLU A 105 13.96 -0.97 -10.90
C GLU A 105 13.11 0.29 -11.14
N LYS A 106 12.51 0.42 -12.34
CA LYS A 106 11.67 1.56 -12.72
C LYS A 106 10.18 1.37 -12.41
N PHE A 107 9.77 0.20 -11.92
CA PHE A 107 8.38 -0.10 -11.59
C PHE A 107 8.15 0.05 -10.09
N SER A 108 7.28 0.99 -9.76
CA SER A 108 6.77 1.18 -8.40
C SER A 108 5.30 1.53 -8.45
N ILE A 109 4.54 1.02 -7.49
CA ILE A 109 3.18 1.49 -7.20
C ILE A 109 3.23 2.15 -5.84
N GLU A 110 2.72 3.37 -5.76
CA GLU A 110 2.61 4.06 -4.49
C GLU A 110 1.14 4.42 -4.23
N ILE A 111 0.68 4.12 -3.03
CA ILE A 111 -0.67 4.38 -2.56
C ILE A 111 -0.56 5.26 -1.33
N GLU A 112 -1.00 6.51 -1.47
CA GLU A 112 -1.18 7.43 -0.36
C GLU A 112 -2.67 7.56 -0.06
N THR A 113 -3.05 7.51 1.21
CA THR A 113 -4.44 7.63 1.63
C THR A 113 -4.56 8.63 2.77
N TYR A 114 -5.54 9.53 2.65
CA TYR A 114 -6.00 10.37 3.76
C TYR A 114 -7.43 9.99 4.12
N TYR A 115 -7.68 9.86 5.42
CA TYR A 115 -9.02 9.65 5.96
C TYR A 115 -9.57 10.98 6.47
N ARG A 116 -10.72 11.42 5.94
CA ARG A 116 -11.31 12.73 6.25
C ARG A 116 -12.80 12.62 6.59
N PRO A 117 -13.31 13.42 7.54
CA PRO A 117 -14.72 13.39 7.92
C PRO A 117 -15.53 14.29 6.98
N ASP A 118 -15.48 14.01 5.67
CA ASP A 118 -16.15 14.81 4.64
C ASP A 118 -16.72 13.94 3.51
N ALA A 119 -17.36 14.59 2.54
CA ALA A 119 -17.99 13.95 1.39
C ALA A 119 -17.06 13.85 0.16
N GLY A 120 -15.74 13.78 0.35
CA GLY A 120 -14.75 13.65 -0.73
C GLY A 120 -14.57 14.91 -1.57
N GLN A 121 -14.85 16.10 -1.00
CA GLN A 121 -14.89 17.36 -1.77
C GLN A 121 -13.55 18.12 -1.78
N GLN A 122 -12.52 17.60 -1.12
CA GLN A 122 -11.21 18.24 -1.08
C GLN A 122 -10.52 18.19 -2.45
N THR A 123 -10.08 19.35 -2.94
CA THR A 123 -9.59 19.46 -4.32
C THR A 123 -8.13 19.03 -4.51
N ASN A 124 -7.30 19.10 -3.46
CA ASN A 124 -5.86 18.82 -3.53
C ASN A 124 -5.29 18.31 -2.21
N ILE A 125 -5.89 17.26 -1.64
CA ILE A 125 -5.51 16.74 -0.33
C ILE A 125 -4.06 16.23 -0.26
N PHE A 126 -3.52 15.72 -1.38
CA PHE A 126 -2.16 15.21 -1.50
C PHE A 126 -1.12 16.28 -1.84
N ASN A 127 -1.49 17.56 -1.83
CA ASN A 127 -0.60 18.68 -2.17
C ASN A 127 0.13 18.52 -3.53
N LEU A 128 -0.56 17.93 -4.52
CA LEU A 128 -0.01 17.72 -5.86
C LEU A 128 0.39 19.06 -6.51
N SER A 129 1.52 19.05 -7.21
CA SER A 129 1.96 20.16 -8.04
C SER A 129 1.02 20.42 -9.22
N ALA A 130 1.15 21.58 -9.86
CA ALA A 130 0.35 21.90 -11.05
C ALA A 130 0.59 20.96 -12.24
N ALA A 131 1.75 20.29 -12.30
CA ALA A 131 2.05 19.29 -13.33
C ALA A 131 1.36 17.96 -13.01
N GLU A 132 1.44 17.50 -11.74
CA GLU A 132 0.80 16.26 -11.28
C GLU A 132 -0.73 16.36 -11.36
N LYS A 133 -1.31 17.49 -10.98
CA LYS A 133 -2.77 17.74 -11.13
C LYS A 133 -3.26 17.58 -12.56
N ARG A 134 -2.44 17.95 -13.55
CA ARG A 134 -2.78 17.78 -14.99
C ARG A 134 -2.72 16.33 -15.44
N GLN A 135 -1.94 15.49 -14.75
CA GLN A 135 -1.81 14.05 -15.03
C GLN A 135 -2.77 13.19 -14.19
N ARG A 136 -3.33 13.75 -13.12
CA ARG A 136 -4.28 13.08 -12.24
C ARG A 136 -5.55 12.73 -13.00
N ILE A 137 -5.93 11.46 -12.90
CA ILE A 137 -7.23 10.94 -13.28
C ILE A 137 -8.07 10.79 -12.01
N LEU A 138 -9.30 11.30 -12.04
CA LEU A 138 -10.32 11.11 -11.01
C LEU A 138 -11.31 10.03 -11.46
#